data_AF-A0A956KTG6-F1
#
_entry.id   AF-A0A956KTG6-F1
#
_cell.length_a   1.000
_cell.length_b   1.000
_cell.length_c   1.000
_cell.angle_alpha   90.00
_cell.angle_beta   90.00
_cell.angle_gamma   90.00
#
_symmetry.space_group_name_H-M   'P 1'
#
loop_
_entity.id
_entity.type
_entity.pdbx_description
1 polymer ?
#
loop_
_entity_poly.entity_id
_entity_poly.type
_entity_poly.pdbx_seq_one_letter_code
_entity_poly.pdbx_strand_id
1 'polypeptide(L)' 'MKTPIYMDYAATCPVDERVVAEMLPYFTEHFGNAASRTHAFGWAA' A
#
# COMPACT_ATOMS: atom_id res chain seq x y z
N MET A 1 -14.33 16.01 20.62
CA MET A 1 -13.02 15.69 21.23
C MET A 1 -11.94 16.48 20.50
N LYS A 2 -10.97 17.06 21.20
CA LYS A 2 -9.73 17.55 20.57
C LYS A 2 -8.77 16.38 20.47
N THR A 3 -8.33 16.05 19.26
CA THR A 3 -7.23 15.11 19.03
C THR A 3 -5.90 15.77 19.42
N PRO A 4 -4.93 14.99 19.93
CA PRO A 4 -3.59 15.51 20.21
C PRO A 4 -2.88 15.93 18.91
N ILE A 5 -2.00 16.93 19.00
CA ILE A 5 -1.15 17.33 17.86
C ILE A 5 -0.05 16.28 17.70
N TYR A 6 0.10 15.74 16.48
CA TYR A 6 1.15 14.79 16.15
C TYR A 6 2.42 15.52 15.69
N MET A 7 3.49 15.46 16.50
CA MET A 7 4.78 16.10 16.21
C MET A 7 5.93 15.08 16.12
N ASP A 8 5.63 13.78 16.01
CA ASP A 8 6.63 12.71 16.00
C ASP A 8 6.86 12.11 14.60
N TYR A 9 6.99 12.98 13.59
CA TYR A 9 7.21 12.57 12.19
C TYR A 9 8.55 11.87 11.96
N ALA A 10 9.50 11.99 12.89
CA ALA A 10 10.77 11.28 12.84
C ALA A 10 10.63 9.79 13.21
N ALA A 11 9.62 9.42 14.00
CA ALA A 11 9.33 8.03 14.32
C ALA A 11 8.56 7.34 13.18
N THR A 12 7.48 7.98 12.70
CA THR A 12 6.72 7.51 11.53
C THR A 12 5.84 8.64 11.00
N CYS A 13 5.29 8.48 9.80
CA CYS A 13 4.43 9.47 9.17
C CYS A 13 3.14 8.83 8.63
N PRO A 14 2.03 9.58 8.60
CA PRO A 14 0.86 9.17 7.84
C PRO A 14 1.24 8.98 6.36
N VAL A 15 0.77 7.88 5.77
CA VAL A 15 0.97 7.61 4.35
C VAL A 15 0.20 8.65 3.54
N ASP A 16 0.84 9.24 2.52
CA ASP A 16 0.16 10.14 1.58
C ASP A 16 -1.00 9.40 0.89
N GLU A 17 -2.15 10.06 0.77
CA GLU A 17 -3.37 9.44 0.19
C GLU A 17 -3.13 8.89 -1.22
N ARG A 18 -2.25 9.51 -2.01
CA ARG A 18 -1.88 9.03 -3.34
C ARG A 18 -1.11 7.72 -3.28
N VAL A 19 -0.25 7.55 -2.27
CA VAL A 19 0.48 6.29 -2.06
C VAL A 19 -0.50 5.18 -1.70
N VAL A 20 -1.47 5.45 -0.81
CA VAL A 20 -2.52 4.48 -0.48
C VAL A 20 -3.33 4.12 -1.73
N ALA A 21 -3.73 5.10 -2.53
CA ALA A 21 -4.51 4.90 -3.75
C ALA A 21 -3.79 4.00 -4.76
N GLU A 22 -2.49 4.20 -4.98
CA GLU A 22 -1.69 3.35 -5.88
C GLU A 22 -1.42 1.95 -5.32
N MET A 23 -1.41 1.80 -3.99
CA MET A 23 -1.20 0.50 -3.35
C MET A 23 -2.46 -0.37 -3.33
N LEU A 24 -3.65 0.23 -3.22
CA LEU A 24 -4.92 -0.50 -3.08
C LEU A 24 -5.15 -1.57 -4.17
N PRO A 25 -4.89 -1.32 -5.47
CA PRO A 25 -5.06 -2.33 -6.52
C PRO A 25 -4.29 -3.63 -6.26
N TYR A 26 -3.13 -3.59 -5.62
CA TYR A 26 -2.33 -4.79 -5.31
C TYR A 26 -2.91 -5.65 -4.17
N PHE A 27 -3.88 -5.12 -3.43
CA PHE A 27 -4.62 -5.87 -2.41
C PHE A 27 -5.96 -6.43 -2.92
N THR A 28 -6.46 -5.94 -4.05
CA THR A 28 -7.79 -6.30 -4.58
C THR A 28 -7.75 -6.92 -5.97
N GLU A 29 -7.03 -6.31 -6.91
CA GLU A 29 -7.03 -6.66 -8.34
C GLU A 29 -5.74 -7.38 -8.75
N HIS A 30 -4.58 -6.90 -8.31
CA HIS A 30 -3.25 -7.43 -8.58
C HIS A 30 -2.68 -8.19 -7.37
N PHE A 31 -3.47 -9.09 -6.80
CA PHE A 31 -3.15 -9.86 -5.59
C PHE A 31 -2.17 -11.02 -5.81
N GLY A 32 -1.58 -11.13 -7.00
CA GLY A 32 -0.72 -12.25 -7.36
C GLY A 32 0.59 -12.27 -6.58
N ASN A 33 1.26 -13.43 -6.60
CA ASN A 33 2.61 -13.55 -6.06
C ASN A 33 3.62 -13.31 -7.19
N ALA A 34 4.50 -12.33 -7.04
CA ALA A 34 5.56 -12.00 -8.00
C ALA A 34 6.53 -13.18 -8.29
N ALA A 35 6.60 -14.18 -7.41
CA ALA A 35 7.37 -15.40 -7.66
C ALA A 35 6.70 -16.38 -8.64
N SER A 36 5.40 -16.25 -8.90
CA SER A 36 4.62 -17.15 -9.76
C SER A 36 4.78 -16.81 -11.24
N ARG A 37 5.78 -17.42 -11.89
CA ARG A 37 6.14 -17.10 -13.29
C ARG A 37 5.32 -17.84 -14.37
N THR A 38 4.38 -18.70 -14.00
CA THR A 38 3.70 -19.61 -14.94
C THR A 38 2.29 -19.18 -15.33
N HIS A 39 1.74 -18.13 -14.72
CA HIS A 39 0.37 -17.69 -14.99
C HIS A 39 0.22 -16.17 -14.86
N ALA A 40 -0.80 -15.62 -15.55
CA ALA A 40 -1.04 -14.18 -15.65
C ALA A 40 -1.10 -13.44 -14.30
N PHE A 41 -1.64 -14.07 -13.25
CA PHE A 41 -1.71 -13.42 -11.93
C PHE A 41 -0.33 -13.05 -11.36
N GLY A 42 0.72 -13.84 -11.61
CA GLY A 42 2.07 -13.51 -11.14
C GLY A 42 2.88 -12.69 -12.14
N TRP A 43 2.39 -12.50 -13.37
CA TRP A 43 2.96 -11.55 -14.33
C TRP A 43 2.44 -10.13 -14.12
N ALA A 44 1.24 -10.01 -13.56
CA ALA A 44 0.58 -8.74 -13.24
C ALA A 44 0.79 -8.30 -11.77
N ALA A 45 1.70 -8.95 -11.04
CA ALA A 45 2.07 -8.67 -9.66
C ALA A 45 3.54 -8.28 -9.58
#